data_AF-A0A453SUC3-F1
#
_entry.id   AF-A0A453SUC3-F1
#
_cell.length_a   1.000
_cell.length_b   1.000
_cell.length_c   1.000
_cell.angle_alpha   90.00
_cell.angle_beta   90.00
_cell.angle_gamma   90.00
#
_symmetry.space_group_name_H-M   'P 1'
#
loop_
_entity.id
_entity.type
_entity.pdbx_description
1 polymer ?
#
loop_
_entity_poly.entity_id
_entity_poly.type
_entity_poly.pdbx_seq_one_letter_code
_entity_poly.pdbx_strand_id
1 'polypeptide(L)'
;RLGCGECRVQCFPACQASHSMDCKEECDNDESRCKECRTPVIEKCKAVCTGSCDCSAEADKSCNSECSYNTCSYCAYSRDKSCKNDCDNYCNSNCWGP
;
A
#
# COMPACT_ATOMS: atom_id res chain seq x y z
N ARG A 1 9.61 -19.62 27.79
CA ARG A 1 8.34 -19.64 27.02
C ARG A 1 7.76 -18.24 27.12
N LEU A 2 7.50 -17.59 26.00
CA LEU A 2 6.93 -16.24 25.95
C LEU A 2 5.43 -16.29 26.29
N GLY A 3 4.90 -15.22 26.90
CA GLY A 3 3.45 -15.04 27.00
C GLY A 3 2.83 -14.81 25.62
N CYS A 4 1.54 -15.15 25.43
CA CYS A 4 0.92 -15.08 24.11
C CYS A 4 0.90 -13.66 23.53
N GLY A 5 0.74 -12.63 24.39
CA GLY A 5 0.87 -11.24 23.98
C GLY A 5 2.27 -10.90 23.45
N GLU A 6 3.32 -11.32 24.14
CA GLU A 6 4.71 -11.03 23.77
C GLU A 6 5.12 -11.79 22.49
N CYS A 7 4.64 -13.03 22.33
CA CYS A 7 4.82 -13.78 21.09
C CYS A 7 4.22 -13.06 19.88
N ARG A 8 2.99 -12.54 19.99
CA ARG A 8 2.34 -11.80 18.89
C ARG A 8 3.06 -10.50 18.56
N VAL A 9 3.51 -9.76 19.57
CA VAL A 9 4.27 -8.50 19.40
C VAL A 9 5.58 -8.72 18.66
N GLN A 10 6.25 -9.87 18.86
CA GLN A 10 7.49 -10.20 18.16
C GLN A 10 7.23 -10.84 16.78
N CYS A 11 6.20 -11.68 16.67
CA CYS A 11 5.89 -12.40 15.44
C CYS A 11 5.37 -11.48 14.33
N PHE A 12 4.47 -10.55 14.66
CA PHE A 12 3.78 -9.75 13.65
C PHE A 12 4.74 -8.84 12.85
N PRO A 13 5.66 -8.07 13.48
CA PRO A 13 6.64 -7.27 12.74
C PRO A 13 7.62 -8.12 11.94
N ALA A 14 8.01 -9.29 12.45
CA ALA A 14 8.89 -10.22 11.73
C ALA A 14 8.22 -10.75 10.46
N CYS A 15 6.93 -11.10 10.53
CA CYS A 15 6.13 -11.48 9.36
C CYS A 15 5.98 -10.32 8.38
N GLN A 16 5.65 -9.12 8.85
CA GLN A 16 5.55 -7.96 7.95
C GLN A 16 6.88 -7.64 7.24
N ALA A 17 8.02 -7.85 7.91
CA ALA A 17 9.34 -7.63 7.34
C ALA A 17 9.68 -8.67 6.25
N SER A 18 9.37 -9.96 6.48
CA SER A 18 9.62 -11.03 5.49
C SER A 18 8.81 -10.85 4.20
N HIS A 19 7.66 -10.18 4.30
CA HIS A 19 6.76 -9.92 3.17
C HIS A 19 6.82 -8.47 2.65
N SER A 20 7.87 -7.71 2.97
CA SER A 20 7.99 -6.29 2.60
C SER A 20 8.12 -6.05 1.08
N MET A 21 8.56 -7.05 0.31
CA MET A 21 8.68 -6.96 -1.14
C MET A 21 7.42 -7.38 -1.90
N ASP A 22 6.52 -8.13 -1.27
CA ASP A 22 5.41 -8.81 -1.99
C ASP A 22 4.38 -7.83 -2.54
N CYS A 23 4.17 -6.69 -1.88
CA CYS A 23 3.27 -5.65 -2.37
C CYS A 23 3.97 -4.58 -3.21
N LYS A 24 5.31 -4.60 -3.27
CA LYS A 24 6.08 -3.53 -3.92
C LYS A 24 5.73 -3.42 -5.40
N GLU A 25 5.65 -4.55 -6.09
CA GLU A 25 5.29 -4.58 -7.52
C GLU A 25 3.90 -4.00 -7.79
N GLU A 26 2.90 -4.34 -6.96
CA GLU A 26 1.55 -3.79 -7.10
C GLU A 26 1.51 -2.28 -6.82
N CYS A 27 2.26 -1.82 -5.81
CA CYS A 27 2.40 -0.39 -5.51
C CYS A 27 3.11 0.37 -6.63
N ASP A 28 4.22 -0.17 -7.14
CA ASP A 28 5.00 0.43 -8.24
C ASP A 28 4.14 0.50 -9.52
N ASN A 29 3.30 -0.52 -9.77
CA ASN A 29 2.36 -0.53 -10.89
C ASN A 29 1.24 0.52 -10.75
N ASP A 30 0.62 0.64 -9.57
CA ASP A 30 -0.38 1.69 -9.30
C ASP A 30 0.23 3.09 -9.49
N GLU A 31 1.46 3.31 -8.97
CA GLU A 31 2.18 4.58 -9.13
C GLU A 31 2.52 4.86 -10.59
N SER A 32 2.99 3.85 -11.35
CA SER A 32 3.29 4.00 -12.79
C SER A 32 2.05 4.39 -13.58
N ARG A 33 0.93 3.67 -13.38
CA ARG A 33 -0.34 3.96 -14.08
C ARG A 33 -0.85 5.37 -13.78
N CYS A 34 -0.77 5.79 -12.52
CA CYS A 34 -1.13 7.15 -12.12
C CYS A 34 -0.22 8.20 -12.82
N LYS A 35 1.09 7.99 -12.84
CA LYS A 35 2.04 8.88 -13.53
C LYS A 35 1.80 8.93 -15.04
N GLU A 36 1.56 7.79 -15.67
CA GLU A 36 1.27 7.67 -17.10
C GLU A 36 0.01 8.45 -17.48
N CYS A 37 -1.02 8.45 -16.63
CA CYS A 37 -2.20 9.28 -16.86
C CYS A 37 -1.93 10.77 -16.64
N ARG A 38 -1.28 11.13 -15.52
CA ARG A 38 -1.12 12.54 -15.12
C ARG A 38 -0.19 13.32 -16.03
N THR A 39 0.92 12.72 -16.44
CA THR A 39 1.96 13.39 -17.22
C THR A 39 1.41 14.10 -18.47
N PRO A 40 0.68 13.43 -19.38
CA PRO A 40 0.14 14.09 -20.57
C PRO A 40 -0.91 15.16 -20.25
N VAL A 41 -1.70 15.00 -19.18
CA VAL A 41 -2.70 16.00 -18.76
C VAL A 41 -2.00 17.28 -18.26
N ILE A 42 -0.96 17.11 -17.44
CA ILE A 42 -0.15 18.23 -16.94
C ILE A 42 0.53 18.94 -18.12
N GLU A 43 1.14 18.21 -19.04
CA GLU A 43 1.81 18.79 -20.21
C GLU A 43 0.84 19.55 -21.10
N LYS A 44 -0.33 18.98 -21.37
CA LYS A 44 -1.38 19.62 -22.16
C LYS A 44 -1.90 20.90 -21.49
N CYS A 45 -2.17 20.86 -20.18
CA CYS A 45 -2.59 22.04 -19.42
C CYS A 45 -1.52 23.14 -19.45
N LYS A 46 -0.24 22.78 -19.23
CA LYS A 46 0.87 23.73 -19.30
C LYS A 46 1.02 24.36 -20.69
N ALA A 47 0.75 23.62 -21.75
CA ALA A 47 0.87 24.11 -23.13
C ALA A 47 -0.20 25.15 -23.51
N VAL A 48 -1.40 25.09 -22.90
CA VAL A 48 -2.52 26.01 -23.20
C VAL A 48 -2.72 27.08 -22.13
N CYS A 49 -2.07 26.95 -20.98
CA CYS A 49 -2.22 27.88 -19.87
C CYS A 49 -1.57 29.24 -20.16
N THR A 50 -2.37 30.30 -20.11
CA THR A 50 -1.90 31.69 -20.14
C THR A 50 -2.18 32.36 -18.80
N GLY A 51 -1.34 32.06 -17.78
CA GLY A 51 -1.47 32.62 -16.44
C GLY A 51 -1.15 31.62 -15.34
N SER A 52 -1.81 31.74 -14.18
CA SER A 52 -1.75 30.70 -13.12
C SER A 52 -2.83 29.66 -13.38
N CYS A 53 -2.41 28.46 -13.83
CA CYS A 53 -3.27 27.29 -13.92
C CYS A 53 -2.80 26.22 -12.94
N ASP A 54 -3.77 25.57 -12.29
CA ASP A 54 -3.50 24.41 -11.46
C ASP A 54 -3.60 23.13 -12.30
N CYS A 55 -2.56 22.88 -13.10
CA CYS A 55 -2.48 21.69 -13.94
C CYS A 55 -2.38 20.39 -13.13
N SER A 56 -1.97 20.48 -11.86
CA SER A 56 -1.97 19.33 -10.96
C SER A 56 -3.40 18.94 -10.59
N ALA A 57 -4.25 19.92 -10.25
CA ALA A 57 -5.67 19.69 -9.97
C ALA A 57 -6.43 19.19 -11.21
N GLU A 58 -6.11 19.67 -12.41
CA GLU A 58 -6.70 19.11 -13.65
C GLU A 58 -6.32 17.64 -13.87
N ALA A 59 -5.06 17.28 -13.60
CA ALA A 59 -4.59 15.91 -13.68
C ALA A 59 -5.23 15.03 -12.59
N ASP A 60 -5.37 15.52 -11.36
CA ASP A 60 -6.08 14.84 -10.27
C ASP A 60 -7.52 14.51 -10.67
N LYS A 61 -8.23 15.49 -11.25
CA LYS A 61 -9.61 15.31 -11.67
C LYS A 61 -9.74 14.33 -12.84
N SER A 62 -8.82 14.37 -13.80
CA SER A 62 -8.87 13.56 -15.02
C SER A 62 -8.41 12.13 -14.81
N CYS A 63 -7.45 11.92 -13.90
CA CYS A 63 -6.81 10.64 -13.62
C CYS A 63 -7.24 10.03 -12.29
N ASN A 64 -8.37 10.49 -11.73
CA ASN A 64 -8.85 10.01 -10.44
C ASN A 64 -9.01 8.48 -10.43
N SER A 65 -9.55 7.87 -11.49
CA SER A 65 -9.70 6.41 -11.59
C SER A 65 -8.36 5.68 -11.50
N GLU A 66 -7.36 6.12 -12.26
CA GLU A 66 -6.04 5.50 -12.36
C GLU A 66 -5.23 5.70 -11.08
N CYS A 67 -5.37 6.86 -10.44
CA CYS A 67 -4.68 7.22 -9.20
C CYS A 67 -5.42 6.80 -7.92
N SER A 68 -6.70 6.40 -8.02
CA SER A 68 -7.50 5.89 -6.89
C SER A 68 -7.40 4.37 -6.72
N TYR A 69 -6.67 3.68 -7.61
CA TYR A 69 -6.35 2.27 -7.42
C TYR A 69 -5.64 2.10 -6.07
N ASN A 70 -6.29 1.33 -5.22
CA ASN A 70 -5.85 1.01 -3.87
C ASN A 70 -5.27 -0.40 -3.83
N THR A 71 -4.69 -0.90 -4.94
CA THR A 71 -4.17 -2.26 -5.03
C THR A 71 -3.06 -2.45 -4.01
N CYS A 72 -2.15 -1.47 -3.94
CA CYS A 72 -1.15 -1.35 -2.88
C CYS A 72 -1.74 -1.44 -1.46
N SER A 73 -2.77 -0.63 -1.18
CA SER A 73 -3.48 -0.61 0.11
C SER A 73 -4.16 -1.96 0.43
N TYR A 74 -4.74 -2.59 -0.58
CA TYR A 74 -5.41 -3.88 -0.48
C TYR A 74 -4.44 -5.03 -0.26
N CYS A 75 -3.29 -5.01 -0.94
CA CYS A 75 -2.21 -5.97 -0.71
C CYS A 75 -1.68 -5.86 0.71
N ALA A 76 -1.37 -4.64 1.17
CA ALA A 76 -0.92 -4.39 2.53
C ALA A 76 -1.93 -4.90 3.57
N TYR A 77 -3.22 -4.61 3.35
CA TYR A 77 -4.31 -5.08 4.23
C TYR A 77 -4.43 -6.60 4.26
N SER A 78 -4.38 -7.25 3.10
CA SER A 78 -4.50 -8.70 2.98
C SER A 78 -3.32 -9.41 3.64
N ARG A 79 -2.12 -8.83 3.50
CA ARG A 79 -0.89 -9.30 4.15
C ARG A 79 -0.95 -9.16 5.66
N ASP A 80 -1.40 -8.01 6.17
CA ASP A 80 -1.55 -7.80 7.61
C ASP A 80 -2.54 -8.81 8.21
N LYS A 81 -3.61 -9.14 7.48
CA LYS A 81 -4.51 -10.25 7.87
C LYS A 81 -3.80 -11.60 7.89
N SER A 82 -3.01 -11.93 6.86
CA SER A 82 -2.26 -13.20 6.84
C SER A 82 -1.29 -13.28 8.00
N CYS A 83 -0.45 -12.26 8.19
CA CYS A 83 0.52 -12.21 9.29
C CYS A 83 -0.15 -12.30 10.65
N LYS A 84 -1.31 -11.65 10.84
CA LYS A 84 -2.08 -11.77 12.07
C LYS A 84 -2.52 -13.22 12.29
N ASN A 85 -3.10 -13.85 11.27
CA ASN A 85 -3.58 -15.23 11.35
C ASN A 85 -2.44 -16.23 11.61
N ASP A 86 -1.33 -16.10 10.89
CA ASP A 86 -0.15 -16.96 11.04
C ASP A 86 0.47 -16.82 12.42
N CYS A 87 0.63 -15.58 12.90
CA CYS A 87 1.13 -15.31 14.25
C CYS A 87 0.16 -15.76 15.34
N ASP A 88 -1.15 -15.61 15.16
CA ASP A 88 -2.14 -16.12 16.10
C ASP A 88 -2.06 -17.65 16.20
N ASN A 89 -1.98 -18.36 15.07
CA ASN A 89 -1.86 -19.82 15.04
C ASN A 89 -0.53 -20.31 15.64
N TYR A 90 0.59 -19.68 15.24
CA TYR A 90 1.92 -20.00 15.76
C TYR A 90 1.99 -19.76 17.26
N CYS A 91 1.57 -18.58 17.73
CA CYS A 91 1.65 -18.21 19.13
C CYS A 91 0.68 -19.04 19.97
N ASN A 92 -0.59 -19.20 19.58
CA ASN A 92 -1.55 -20.02 20.34
C ASN A 92 -1.06 -21.46 20.56
N SER A 93 -0.24 -21.98 19.65
CA SER A 93 0.35 -23.33 19.76
C SER A 93 1.62 -23.39 20.60
N ASN A 94 2.31 -22.26 20.82
CA ASN A 94 3.67 -22.21 21.41
C ASN A 94 3.82 -21.30 22.64
N CYS A 95 2.81 -20.50 22.98
CA CYS A 95 2.78 -19.69 24.19
C CYS A 95 2.10 -20.42 25.35
N TRP A 96 2.34 -19.95 26.57
CA TRP A 96 1.47 -20.28 27.71
C TRP A 96 0.32 -19.26 27.71
N GLY A 97 -0.91 -19.73 27.95
CA GLY A 97 -2.17 -18.99 27.78
C GLY A 97 -2.23 -17.63 28.49
N PRO A 98 -3.35 -16.90 28.27
CA PRO A 98 -3.41 -15.49 27.86
C PRO A 98 -2.17 -14.63 28.12
#